data_AF-A0A5M8NST6-F1
#
_entry.id   AF-A0A5M8NST6-F1
#
_cell.length_a   1.000
_cell.length_b   1.000
_cell.length_c   1.000
_cell.angle_alpha   90.00
_cell.angle_beta   90.00
_cell.angle_gamma   90.00
#
_symmetry.space_group_name_H-M   'P 1'
#
loop_
_entity.id
_entity.type
_entity.pdbx_description
1 polymer ?
#
loop_
_entity_poly.entity_id
_entity_poly.type
_entity_poly.pdbx_seq_one_letter_code
_entity_poly.pdbx_strand_id
1 'polypeptide(L)'
;MGLKALFVEHPMDKTNRVKIKDLHPSQLPQGDPDKMPYTACGPYLKKLFDRAFIDGLHDPGKRPTAGEWEEALLKTVDLMQPCQNPKCWHKWFVFDNTTKPKCPFCGTEYSGKLPVLNLYSSRRAGSFTPDDYRLMVYHNQYLYQWHINRNISPNERLTDEQKKPVGYFVYHNNQWLLINQRLKDLEDKTDGKLIPIGQSVALTDGKQILLSKDEGGRLIIVQMAN
;
A
#
# COMPACT_ATOMS: atom_id res chain seq x y z
N MET A 1 -26.28 -10.21 -11.37
CA MET A 1 -26.98 -8.99 -11.86
C MET A 1 -27.79 -9.37 -13.09
N GLY A 2 -28.61 -8.46 -13.63
CA GLY A 2 -29.37 -8.74 -14.85
C GLY A 2 -28.47 -9.04 -16.06
N LEU A 3 -29.00 -9.75 -17.05
CA LEU A 3 -28.26 -10.16 -18.26
C LEU A 3 -27.66 -8.98 -19.03
N LYS A 4 -28.26 -7.79 -18.94
CA LYS A 4 -27.86 -6.56 -19.63
C LYS A 4 -27.13 -5.56 -18.72
N ALA A 5 -26.66 -5.99 -17.54
CA ALA A 5 -25.88 -5.13 -16.67
C ALA A 5 -24.57 -4.71 -17.36
N LEU A 6 -24.17 -3.45 -17.17
CA LEU A 6 -22.95 -2.89 -17.75
C LEU A 6 -22.20 -2.11 -16.67
N PHE A 7 -20.87 -2.16 -16.69
CA PHE A 7 -20.04 -1.41 -15.77
C PHE A 7 -19.68 -0.03 -16.34
N VAL A 8 -20.02 1.04 -15.61
CA VAL A 8 -19.87 2.43 -16.08
C VAL A 8 -18.42 2.83 -16.34
N GLU A 9 -17.46 2.21 -15.65
CA GLU A 9 -16.02 2.45 -15.83
C GLU A 9 -15.31 1.31 -16.59
N HIS A 10 -16.05 0.45 -17.30
CA HIS A 10 -15.44 -0.64 -18.04
C HIS A 10 -14.35 -0.11 -19.01
N PRO A 11 -13.17 -0.74 -19.08
CA PRO A 11 -12.04 -0.22 -19.84
C PRO A 11 -12.26 -0.26 -21.36
N MET A 12 -12.92 -1.32 -21.87
CA MET A 12 -13.17 -1.51 -23.31
C MET A 12 -14.60 -1.16 -23.75
N ASP A 13 -15.63 -1.55 -22.99
CA ASP A 13 -17.02 -1.19 -23.25
C ASP A 13 -17.38 0.20 -22.69
N LYS A 14 -17.71 1.15 -23.57
CA LYS A 14 -18.09 2.52 -23.21
C LYS A 14 -19.58 2.79 -23.32
N THR A 15 -20.40 1.77 -23.60
CA THR A 15 -21.85 1.94 -23.85
C THR A 15 -22.61 2.47 -22.64
N ASN A 16 -22.11 2.22 -21.42
CA ASN A 16 -22.66 2.74 -20.16
C ASN A 16 -21.76 3.82 -19.51
N ARG A 17 -20.87 4.46 -20.26
CA ARG A 17 -19.96 5.48 -19.70
C ARG A 17 -20.76 6.69 -19.19
N VAL A 18 -20.34 7.22 -18.03
CA VAL A 18 -20.93 8.42 -17.45
C VAL A 18 -20.78 9.60 -18.41
N LYS A 19 -21.88 10.34 -18.61
CA LYS A 19 -21.89 11.57 -19.41
C LYS A 19 -21.74 12.77 -18.48
N ILE A 20 -20.61 13.47 -18.57
CA ILE A 20 -20.27 14.59 -17.67
C ILE A 20 -21.37 15.67 -17.66
N LYS A 21 -21.97 15.97 -18.82
CA LYS A 21 -23.05 16.96 -18.96
C LYS A 21 -24.33 16.60 -18.19
N ASP A 22 -24.50 15.32 -17.84
CA ASP A 22 -25.66 14.81 -17.11
C ASP A 22 -25.40 14.79 -15.59
N LEU A 23 -24.17 15.12 -15.15
CA LEU A 23 -23.81 15.22 -13.74
C LEU A 23 -24.13 16.61 -13.19
N HIS A 24 -24.67 16.65 -11.97
CA HIS A 24 -24.82 17.90 -11.22
C HIS A 24 -23.43 18.46 -10.83
N PRO A 25 -23.21 19.79 -10.82
CA PRO A 25 -21.92 20.38 -10.45
C PRO A 25 -21.35 19.89 -9.11
N SER A 26 -22.20 19.57 -8.13
CA SER A 26 -21.77 19.04 -6.82
C SER A 26 -21.24 17.60 -6.86
N GLN A 27 -21.46 16.88 -7.96
CA GLN A 27 -20.91 15.53 -8.15
C GLN A 27 -19.51 15.58 -8.77
N LEU A 28 -19.08 16.73 -9.28
CA LEU A 28 -17.79 16.89 -9.92
C LEU A 28 -16.71 17.29 -8.90
N PRO A 29 -15.48 16.73 -9.02
CA PRO A 29 -15.03 15.80 -10.05
C PRO A 29 -15.30 14.31 -9.74
N GLN A 30 -15.86 13.95 -8.58
CA GLN A 30 -15.96 12.56 -8.10
C GLN A 30 -16.76 11.64 -9.02
N GLY A 31 -17.81 12.16 -9.67
CA GLY A 31 -18.65 11.40 -10.59
C GLY A 31 -18.09 11.27 -12.01
N ASP A 32 -16.96 11.91 -12.33
CA ASP A 32 -16.31 11.83 -13.64
C ASP A 32 -15.21 10.76 -13.62
N PRO A 33 -15.41 9.57 -14.24
CA PRO A 33 -14.42 8.50 -14.24
C PRO A 33 -13.13 8.84 -14.98
N ASP A 34 -13.14 9.83 -15.88
CA ASP A 34 -11.91 10.25 -16.57
C ASP A 34 -11.02 11.13 -15.66
N LYS A 35 -11.59 11.66 -14.56
CA LYS A 35 -10.86 12.42 -13.53
C LYS A 35 -10.62 11.61 -12.26
N MET A 36 -11.60 10.83 -11.84
CA MET A 36 -11.62 10.06 -10.60
C MET A 36 -11.93 8.58 -10.88
N PRO A 37 -11.10 7.87 -11.65
CA PRO A 37 -11.35 6.47 -12.00
C PRO A 37 -11.21 5.56 -10.77
N TYR A 38 -11.91 4.43 -10.77
CA TYR A 38 -11.75 3.37 -9.77
C TYR A 38 -10.30 2.84 -9.68
N THR A 39 -9.50 3.01 -10.74
CA THR A 39 -8.07 2.65 -10.75
C THR A 39 -7.24 3.50 -9.78
N ALA A 40 -7.73 4.67 -9.37
CA ALA A 40 -7.09 5.51 -8.34
C ALA A 40 -7.09 4.84 -6.95
N CYS A 41 -7.88 3.78 -6.75
CA CYS A 41 -7.84 2.95 -5.55
C CYS A 41 -6.61 2.02 -5.49
N GLY A 42 -5.72 2.10 -6.47
CA GLY A 42 -4.45 1.37 -6.48
C GLY A 42 -4.57 -0.09 -6.92
N PRO A 43 -3.43 -0.81 -6.92
CA PRO A 43 -3.29 -2.10 -7.58
C PRO A 43 -4.12 -3.22 -6.95
N TYR A 44 -4.33 -3.20 -5.63
CA TYR A 44 -5.04 -4.27 -4.92
C TYR A 44 -6.55 -4.18 -5.13
N LEU A 45 -7.14 -3.01 -4.86
CA LEU A 45 -8.58 -2.82 -5.04
C LEU A 45 -8.98 -2.85 -6.52
N LYS A 46 -8.16 -2.32 -7.44
CA LYS A 46 -8.44 -2.42 -8.89
C LYS A 46 -8.69 -3.87 -9.31
N LYS A 47 -7.82 -4.81 -8.91
CA LYS A 47 -7.97 -6.24 -9.25
C LYS A 47 -9.33 -6.79 -8.78
N LEU A 48 -9.81 -6.35 -7.62
CA LEU A 48 -11.10 -6.78 -7.09
C LEU A 48 -12.28 -6.10 -7.78
N PHE A 49 -12.16 -4.82 -8.13
CA PHE A 49 -13.15 -4.12 -8.94
C PHE A 49 -13.32 -4.78 -10.31
N ASP A 50 -12.21 -5.11 -10.98
CA ASP A 50 -12.25 -5.84 -12.26
C ASP A 50 -12.96 -7.19 -12.09
N ARG A 51 -12.58 -7.98 -11.10
CA ARG A 51 -13.22 -9.28 -10.85
C ARG A 51 -14.70 -9.16 -10.49
N ALA A 52 -15.10 -8.13 -9.77
CA ALA A 52 -16.49 -7.96 -9.34
C ALA A 52 -17.40 -7.42 -10.45
N PHE A 53 -16.93 -6.41 -11.19
CA PHE A 53 -17.73 -5.61 -12.11
C PHE A 53 -17.44 -5.90 -13.59
N ILE A 54 -16.43 -6.71 -13.89
CA ILE A 54 -16.14 -7.20 -15.25
C ILE A 54 -16.36 -8.72 -15.27
N ASP A 55 -15.44 -9.49 -14.68
CA ASP A 55 -15.47 -10.96 -14.77
C ASP A 55 -16.71 -11.55 -14.08
N GLY A 56 -17.04 -11.03 -12.89
CA GLY A 56 -18.11 -11.50 -12.04
C GLY A 56 -19.44 -10.76 -12.22
N LEU A 57 -19.52 -9.84 -13.19
CA LEU A 57 -20.73 -9.04 -13.43
C LEU A 57 -21.93 -9.94 -13.75
N HIS A 58 -21.71 -10.87 -14.69
CA HIS A 58 -22.66 -11.88 -15.15
C HIS A 58 -22.38 -13.29 -14.61
N ASP A 59 -21.27 -13.48 -13.90
CA ASP A 59 -20.88 -14.76 -13.30
C ASP A 59 -20.62 -14.56 -11.80
N PRO A 60 -21.66 -14.64 -10.94
CA PRO A 60 -21.52 -14.37 -9.52
C PRO A 60 -20.47 -15.23 -8.80
N GLY A 61 -20.15 -16.41 -9.30
CA GLY A 61 -19.16 -17.31 -8.71
C GLY A 61 -17.71 -16.79 -8.81
N LYS A 62 -17.42 -15.84 -9.71
CA LYS A 62 -16.08 -15.24 -9.88
C LYS A 62 -15.83 -14.02 -8.99
N ARG A 63 -16.87 -13.52 -8.32
CA ARG A 63 -16.77 -12.30 -7.51
C ARG A 63 -15.82 -12.51 -6.33
N PRO A 64 -15.07 -11.47 -5.92
CA PRO A 64 -14.27 -11.56 -4.72
C PRO A 64 -15.14 -11.78 -3.47
N THR A 65 -14.59 -12.57 -2.55
CA THR A 65 -15.15 -12.82 -1.22
C THR A 65 -14.94 -11.61 -0.31
N ALA A 66 -15.67 -11.56 0.81
CA ALA A 66 -15.49 -10.50 1.81
C ALA A 66 -14.06 -10.45 2.38
N GLY A 67 -13.43 -11.61 2.60
CA GLY A 67 -12.06 -11.67 3.10
C GLY A 67 -11.02 -11.12 2.12
N GLU A 68 -11.20 -11.33 0.81
CA GLU A 68 -10.35 -10.73 -0.20
C GLU A 68 -10.46 -9.20 -0.22
N TRP A 69 -11.68 -8.66 -0.05
CA TRP A 69 -11.89 -7.22 0.08
C TRP A 69 -11.19 -6.64 1.31
N GLU A 70 -11.32 -7.29 2.46
CA GLU A 70 -10.65 -6.88 3.69
C GLU A 70 -9.12 -6.87 3.52
N GLU A 71 -8.53 -7.95 2.98
CA GLU A 71 -7.09 -8.02 2.74
C GLU A 71 -6.62 -6.92 1.78
N ALA A 72 -7.35 -6.68 0.68
CA ALA A 72 -6.99 -5.65 -0.28
C ALA A 72 -7.13 -4.24 0.31
N LEU A 73 -8.11 -3.98 1.16
CA LEU A 73 -8.27 -2.71 1.86
C LEU A 73 -7.08 -2.45 2.77
N LEU A 74 -6.70 -3.42 3.61
CA LEU A 74 -5.57 -3.31 4.52
C LEU A 74 -4.26 -3.04 3.75
N LYS A 75 -3.98 -3.81 2.70
CA LYS A 75 -2.81 -3.59 1.83
C LYS A 75 -2.84 -2.22 1.14
N THR A 76 -4.02 -1.71 0.80
CA THR A 76 -4.18 -0.41 0.13
C THR A 76 -3.93 0.75 1.09
N VAL A 77 -4.33 0.63 2.35
CA VAL A 77 -4.01 1.63 3.39
C VAL A 77 -2.49 1.80 3.52
N ASP A 78 -1.75 0.70 3.47
CA ASP A 78 -0.28 0.72 3.50
C ASP A 78 0.37 1.25 2.22
N LEU A 79 -0.41 1.43 1.14
CA LEU A 79 0.03 2.13 -0.06
C LEU A 79 -0.27 3.64 -0.03
N MET A 80 -0.92 4.15 1.03
CA MET A 80 -1.26 5.56 1.09
C MET A 80 -0.02 6.43 1.31
N GLN A 81 0.01 7.56 0.61
CA GLN A 81 1.04 8.58 0.72
C GLN A 81 0.40 9.96 0.90
N PRO A 82 0.96 10.82 1.78
CA PRO A 82 0.49 12.18 1.90
C PRO A 82 0.92 12.98 0.66
N CYS A 83 -0.01 13.78 0.14
CA CYS A 83 0.25 14.70 -0.93
C CYS A 83 1.08 15.88 -0.41
N GLN A 84 2.19 16.19 -1.10
CA GLN A 84 3.06 17.32 -0.75
C GLN A 84 2.41 18.68 -0.99
N ASN A 85 1.29 18.74 -1.72
CA ASN A 85 0.52 19.96 -1.90
C ASN A 85 -0.42 20.20 -0.72
N PRO A 86 -0.17 21.21 0.14
CA PRO A 86 -1.02 21.49 1.29
C PRO A 86 -2.42 21.96 0.90
N LYS A 87 -2.64 22.41 -0.34
CA LYS A 87 -3.95 22.81 -0.87
C LYS A 87 -4.72 21.64 -1.49
N CYS A 88 -4.14 20.45 -1.60
CA CYS A 88 -4.86 19.27 -2.07
C CYS A 88 -6.05 18.99 -1.14
N TRP A 89 -7.25 18.81 -1.72
CA TRP A 89 -8.46 18.48 -0.96
C TRP A 89 -8.35 17.10 -0.31
N HIS A 90 -7.83 16.11 -1.04
CA HIS A 90 -7.76 14.72 -0.59
C HIS A 90 -6.68 14.46 0.45
N LYS A 91 -5.63 15.30 0.50
CA LYS A 91 -4.45 15.22 1.40
C LYS A 91 -3.59 13.95 1.28
N TRP A 92 -4.19 12.83 0.90
CA TRP A 92 -3.56 11.53 0.75
C TRP A 92 -4.01 10.90 -0.56
N PHE A 93 -3.20 10.00 -1.10
CA PHE A 93 -3.53 9.21 -2.27
C PHE A 93 -2.88 7.84 -2.20
N VAL A 94 -3.43 6.87 -2.92
CA VAL A 94 -2.84 5.54 -3.04
C VAL A 94 -1.72 5.60 -4.08
N PHE A 95 -0.53 5.11 -3.72
CA PHE A 95 0.58 5.00 -4.66
C PHE A 95 0.27 3.95 -5.73
N ASP A 96 0.44 4.34 -7.00
CA ASP A 96 0.04 3.57 -8.18
C ASP A 96 1.18 2.70 -8.76
N ASN A 97 2.27 2.52 -8.00
CA ASN A 97 3.49 1.80 -8.41
C ASN A 97 4.27 2.45 -9.56
N THR A 98 4.02 3.71 -9.89
CA THR A 98 4.81 4.44 -10.89
C THR A 98 6.16 4.88 -10.33
N THR A 99 7.17 5.00 -11.21
CA THR A 99 8.49 5.51 -10.80
C THR A 99 8.46 7.01 -10.52
N LYS A 100 7.56 7.75 -11.18
CA LYS A 100 7.32 9.19 -11.01
C LYS A 100 5.95 9.44 -10.39
N PRO A 101 5.80 9.25 -9.06
CA PRO A 101 4.52 9.41 -8.41
C PRO A 101 3.96 10.82 -8.57
N LYS A 102 2.69 10.90 -8.95
CA LYS A 102 1.91 12.13 -8.90
C LYS A 102 0.61 11.89 -8.15
N CYS A 103 0.15 12.89 -7.42
CA CYS A 103 -1.17 12.83 -6.81
C CYS A 103 -2.23 12.78 -7.92
N PRO A 104 -3.06 11.73 -8.02
CA PRO A 104 -4.08 11.61 -9.06
C PRO A 104 -5.15 12.70 -8.97
N PHE A 105 -5.30 13.33 -7.81
CA PHE A 105 -6.37 14.29 -7.52
C PHE A 105 -6.00 15.73 -7.88
N CYS A 106 -4.79 16.16 -7.56
CA CYS A 106 -4.36 17.54 -7.80
C CYS A 106 -3.20 17.67 -8.80
N GLY A 107 -2.69 16.54 -9.31
CA GLY A 107 -1.61 16.50 -10.30
C GLY A 107 -0.22 16.86 -9.75
N THR A 108 -0.09 17.17 -8.46
CA THR A 108 1.21 17.48 -7.84
C THR A 108 2.13 16.27 -7.93
N GLU A 109 3.27 16.45 -8.59
CA GLU A 109 4.35 15.47 -8.63
C GLU A 109 5.02 15.39 -7.26
N TYR A 110 5.37 14.17 -6.84
CA TYR A 110 6.15 13.97 -5.64
C TYR A 110 7.60 14.39 -5.91
N SER A 111 8.20 15.06 -4.95
CA SER A 111 9.59 15.50 -4.99
C SER A 111 10.41 14.89 -3.85
N GLY A 112 11.65 14.50 -4.14
CA GLY A 112 12.55 13.87 -3.18
C GLY A 112 12.54 12.35 -3.24
N LYS A 113 13.20 11.71 -2.27
CA LYS A 113 13.34 10.25 -2.23
C LYS A 113 12.11 9.63 -1.59
N LEU A 114 11.46 8.70 -2.28
CA LEU A 114 10.29 7.99 -1.77
C LEU A 114 10.60 6.50 -1.56
N PRO A 115 10.79 6.04 -0.31
CA PRO A 115 11.02 4.63 -0.04
C PRO A 115 9.73 3.83 -0.16
N VAL A 116 9.82 2.74 -0.90
CA VAL A 116 8.81 1.69 -1.03
C VAL A 116 9.43 0.43 -0.46
N LEU A 117 8.79 -0.16 0.55
CA LEU A 117 9.26 -1.42 1.14
C LEU A 117 8.52 -2.56 0.47
N ASN A 118 9.24 -3.42 -0.25
CA ASN A 118 8.69 -4.67 -0.76
C ASN A 118 8.82 -5.72 0.34
N LEU A 119 7.70 -6.30 0.79
CA LEU A 119 7.68 -7.26 1.88
C LEU A 119 7.84 -8.69 1.34
N TYR A 120 8.69 -9.44 2.01
CA TYR A 120 8.93 -10.85 1.77
C TYR A 120 8.79 -11.59 3.09
N SER A 121 8.22 -12.78 3.08
CA SER A 121 8.07 -13.57 4.29
C SER A 121 8.78 -14.91 4.21
N SER A 122 9.21 -15.38 5.38
CA SER A 122 9.82 -16.70 5.54
C SER A 122 8.74 -17.75 5.77
N ARG A 123 8.66 -18.75 4.89
CA ARG A 123 7.89 -19.99 5.13
C ARG A 123 8.73 -21.12 5.71
N ARG A 124 10.06 -21.00 5.60
CA ARG A 124 11.08 -21.90 6.14
C ARG A 124 12.32 -21.06 6.43
N ALA A 125 12.98 -21.32 7.56
CA ALA A 125 14.17 -20.58 7.97
C ALA A 125 15.19 -20.47 6.82
N GLY A 126 15.55 -19.24 6.45
CA GLY A 126 16.51 -18.94 5.39
C GLY A 126 15.94 -18.75 3.97
N SER A 127 14.64 -18.96 3.73
CA SER A 127 14.01 -18.75 2.42
C SER A 127 12.88 -17.72 2.50
N PHE A 128 13.03 -16.61 1.78
CA PHE A 128 12.05 -15.53 1.71
C PHE A 128 11.34 -15.51 0.36
N THR A 129 10.01 -15.45 0.37
CA THR A 129 9.19 -15.32 -0.84
C THR A 129 8.43 -13.98 -0.85
N PRO A 130 8.23 -13.34 -2.02
CA PRO A 130 7.46 -12.10 -2.10
C PRO A 130 6.03 -12.26 -1.56
N ASP A 131 5.55 -11.28 -0.78
CA ASP A 131 4.19 -11.29 -0.22
C ASP A 131 3.13 -10.65 -1.15
N ASP A 132 3.55 -10.15 -2.33
CA ASP A 132 2.77 -9.19 -3.15
C ASP A 132 2.22 -8.05 -2.27
N TYR A 133 3.03 -7.58 -1.33
CA TYR A 133 2.68 -6.58 -0.33
C TYR A 133 3.78 -5.52 -0.27
N ARG A 134 3.39 -4.27 -0.44
CA ARG A 134 4.26 -3.11 -0.31
C ARG A 134 3.78 -2.20 0.81
N LEU A 135 4.74 -1.58 1.50
CA LEU A 135 4.50 -0.50 2.45
C LEU A 135 5.15 0.78 1.93
N MET A 136 4.35 1.81 1.80
CA MET A 136 4.77 3.15 1.40
C MET A 136 5.24 3.92 2.64
N VAL A 137 6.47 4.43 2.60
CA VAL A 137 7.09 5.11 3.75
C VAL A 137 6.80 6.60 3.74
N TYR A 138 6.32 7.15 4.85
CA TYR A 138 6.21 8.59 5.08
C TYR A 138 6.71 8.99 6.48
N HIS A 139 6.87 10.30 6.69
CA HIS A 139 7.49 10.84 7.90
C HIS A 139 6.58 10.64 9.13
N ASN A 140 7.15 10.16 10.24
CA ASN A 140 6.45 9.81 11.48
C ASN A 140 5.41 8.70 11.33
N GLN A 141 5.61 7.81 10.36
CA GLN A 141 4.84 6.58 10.24
C GLN A 141 5.37 5.51 11.20
N TYR A 142 4.46 4.88 11.95
CA TYR A 142 4.82 3.76 12.82
C TYR A 142 4.79 2.43 12.07
N LEU A 143 5.70 1.55 12.47
CA LEU A 143 5.71 0.14 12.11
C LEU A 143 5.12 -0.67 13.27
N TYR A 144 4.39 -1.73 12.94
CA TYR A 144 3.65 -2.57 13.89
C TYR A 144 3.88 -4.06 13.63
N GLN A 145 3.44 -4.92 14.55
CA GLN A 145 3.64 -6.37 14.46
C GLN A 145 3.10 -7.00 13.16
N TRP A 146 1.94 -6.56 12.67
CA TRP A 146 1.37 -7.06 11.41
C TRP A 146 2.17 -6.64 10.17
N HIS A 147 3.04 -5.64 10.28
CA HIS A 147 3.96 -5.28 9.19
C HIS A 147 5.19 -6.18 9.16
N ILE A 148 5.63 -6.71 10.31
CA ILE A 148 6.86 -7.51 10.42
C ILE A 148 6.62 -9.02 10.37
N ASN A 149 5.39 -9.47 10.60
CA ASN A 149 5.04 -10.90 10.58
C ASN A 149 3.72 -11.12 9.83
N ARG A 150 3.76 -11.97 8.80
CA ARG A 150 2.61 -12.27 7.94
C ARG A 150 1.46 -12.99 8.66
N ASN A 151 1.74 -13.63 9.79
CA ASN A 151 0.76 -14.40 10.55
C ASN A 151 -0.07 -13.51 11.49
N ILE A 152 0.22 -12.21 11.53
CA ILE A 152 -0.49 -11.22 12.32
C ILE A 152 -1.21 -10.28 11.34
N SER A 153 -2.53 -10.20 11.46
CA SER A 153 -3.35 -9.28 10.67
C SER A 153 -3.89 -8.15 11.57
N PRO A 154 -4.01 -6.92 11.05
CA PRO A 154 -4.56 -5.80 11.81
C PRO A 154 -6.09 -5.90 11.93
N ASN A 155 -6.57 -6.68 12.91
CA ASN A 155 -8.00 -6.92 13.15
C ASN A 155 -8.36 -6.85 14.65
N GLU A 156 -9.61 -7.14 14.98
CA GLU A 156 -10.15 -7.05 16.34
C GLU A 156 -9.52 -8.03 17.34
N ARG A 157 -8.78 -9.04 16.85
CA ARG A 157 -8.17 -10.10 17.67
C ARG A 157 -6.75 -9.76 18.12
N LEU A 158 -6.23 -8.59 17.73
CA LEU A 158 -4.92 -8.13 18.16
C LEU A 158 -4.84 -8.00 19.68
N THR A 159 -3.77 -8.53 20.26
CA THR A 159 -3.45 -8.31 21.67
C THR A 159 -2.97 -6.88 21.91
N ASP A 160 -3.04 -6.41 23.15
CA ASP A 160 -2.57 -5.06 23.50
C ASP A 160 -1.07 -4.86 23.28
N GLU A 161 -0.29 -5.94 23.29
CA GLU A 161 1.13 -5.87 22.93
C GLU A 161 1.32 -5.70 21.42
N GLN A 162 0.51 -6.37 20.59
CA GLN A 162 0.59 -6.25 19.13
C GLN A 162 0.16 -4.88 18.60
N LYS A 163 -0.64 -4.14 19.37
CA LYS A 163 -1.07 -2.77 19.05
C LYS A 163 0.03 -1.72 19.32
N LYS A 164 1.14 -2.09 19.95
CA LYS A 164 2.23 -1.16 20.24
C LYS A 164 3.20 -1.08 19.05
N PRO A 165 3.72 0.11 18.72
CA PRO A 165 4.66 0.27 17.62
C PRO A 165 5.98 -0.44 17.92
N VAL A 166 6.54 -1.09 16.90
CA VAL A 166 7.83 -1.81 16.96
C VAL A 166 8.99 -1.00 16.37
N GLY A 167 8.67 0.04 15.61
CA GLY A 167 9.60 1.00 15.04
C GLY A 167 8.85 2.15 14.40
N TYR A 168 9.57 3.12 13.86
CA TYR A 168 8.97 4.22 13.09
C TYR A 168 9.95 4.78 12.08
N PHE A 169 9.41 5.46 11.07
CA PHE A 169 10.17 6.09 10.00
C PHE A 169 10.32 7.58 10.25
N VAL A 170 11.55 8.07 10.09
CA VAL A 170 11.87 9.50 10.16
C VAL A 170 12.65 9.89 8.90
N TYR A 171 12.41 11.11 8.46
CA TYR A 171 13.21 11.76 7.43
C TYR A 171 14.04 12.84 8.12
N HIS A 172 15.37 12.67 8.13
CA HIS A 172 16.29 13.56 8.82
C HIS A 172 17.61 13.65 8.02
N ASN A 173 18.19 14.85 7.93
CA ASN A 173 19.42 15.11 7.16
C ASN A 173 19.41 14.53 5.74
N ASN A 174 18.29 14.67 5.03
CA ASN A 174 18.10 14.19 3.66
C ASN A 174 18.21 12.65 3.51
N GLN A 175 17.95 11.91 4.59
CA GLN A 175 17.96 10.46 4.66
C GLN A 175 16.70 9.94 5.35
N TRP A 176 16.18 8.83 4.83
CA TRP A 176 15.14 8.07 5.49
C TRP A 176 15.75 7.09 6.47
N LEU A 177 15.24 7.04 7.68
CA LEU A 177 15.71 6.18 8.76
C LEU A 177 14.54 5.36 9.29
N LEU A 178 14.76 4.06 9.50
CA LEU A 178 13.91 3.22 10.35
C LEU A 178 14.53 3.19 11.75
N ILE A 179 13.81 3.71 12.73
CA ILE A 179 14.20 3.68 14.14
C ILE A 179 13.63 2.43 14.80
N ASN A 180 14.49 1.62 15.41
CA ASN A 180 14.09 0.41 16.10
C ASN A 180 13.56 0.74 17.50
N GLN A 181 12.31 0.37 17.80
CA GLN A 181 11.75 0.53 19.14
C GLN A 181 11.66 -0.78 19.92
N ARG A 182 11.44 -1.93 19.25
CA ARG A 182 11.16 -3.21 19.93
C ARG A 182 11.68 -4.45 19.22
N LEU A 183 12.23 -4.33 18.02
CA LEU A 183 12.64 -5.45 17.19
C LEU A 183 13.98 -6.02 17.70
N LYS A 184 13.98 -7.27 18.15
CA LYS A 184 15.21 -7.94 18.63
C LYS A 184 16.08 -8.45 17.48
N ASP A 185 15.44 -8.79 16.36
CA ASP A 185 16.07 -9.40 15.19
C ASP A 185 16.36 -8.42 14.06
N LEU A 186 16.17 -7.11 14.28
CA LEU A 186 16.35 -6.11 13.23
C LEU A 186 17.80 -6.14 12.75
N GLU A 187 17.99 -6.52 11.49
CA GLU A 187 19.31 -6.73 10.91
C GLU A 187 19.36 -6.15 9.50
N ASP A 188 20.35 -5.30 9.26
CA ASP A 188 20.73 -4.91 7.91
C ASP A 188 21.47 -6.09 7.26
N LYS A 189 20.80 -6.79 6.35
CA LYS A 189 21.36 -7.94 5.64
C LYS A 189 22.35 -7.53 4.55
N THR A 190 22.28 -6.30 4.07
CA THR A 190 23.23 -5.77 3.10
C THR A 190 24.59 -5.55 3.75
N ASP A 191 24.59 -4.99 4.97
CA ASP A 191 25.83 -4.67 5.71
C ASP A 191 26.19 -5.74 6.75
N GLY A 192 25.36 -6.77 6.93
CA GLY A 192 25.54 -7.83 7.92
C GLY A 192 25.49 -7.34 9.37
N LYS A 193 24.73 -6.26 9.63
CA LYS A 193 24.76 -5.52 10.90
C LYS A 193 23.45 -5.65 11.64
N LEU A 194 23.50 -6.16 12.87
CA LEU A 194 22.38 -6.10 13.80
C LEU A 194 22.13 -4.64 14.23
N ILE A 195 20.86 -4.25 14.32
CA ILE A 195 20.41 -2.91 14.71
C ILE A 195 19.71 -3.01 16.06
N PRO A 196 20.39 -2.71 17.18
CA PRO A 196 19.82 -2.78 18.52
C PRO A 196 18.59 -1.87 18.69
N ILE A 197 17.78 -2.15 19.71
CA ILE A 197 16.68 -1.28 20.13
C ILE A 197 17.24 0.11 20.47
N GLY A 198 16.56 1.16 19.98
CA GLY A 198 16.98 2.55 20.10
C GLY A 198 17.94 3.03 19.00
N GLN A 199 18.46 2.12 18.16
CA GLN A 199 19.30 2.47 17.01
C GLN A 199 18.48 2.64 15.73
N SER A 200 19.12 3.13 14.68
CA SER A 200 18.50 3.37 13.38
C SER A 200 19.26 2.70 12.24
N VAL A 201 18.53 2.42 11.17
CA VAL A 201 19.08 1.98 9.88
C VAL A 201 18.57 2.89 8.77
N ALA A 202 19.48 3.32 7.90
CA ALA A 202 19.12 4.15 6.76
C ALA A 202 18.43 3.32 5.68
N LEU A 203 17.33 3.83 5.13
CA LEU A 203 16.68 3.25 3.96
C LEU A 203 17.41 3.77 2.72
N THR A 204 18.08 2.86 1.99
CA THR A 204 18.72 3.15 0.71
C THR A 204 18.23 2.15 -0.33
N ASP A 205 18.26 2.52 -1.61
CA ASP A 205 17.80 1.66 -2.69
C ASP A 205 18.50 0.29 -2.67
N GLY A 206 17.74 -0.79 -2.86
CA GLY A 206 18.21 -2.17 -2.83
C GLY A 206 18.53 -2.73 -1.45
N LYS A 207 18.48 -1.94 -0.37
CA LYS A 207 18.83 -2.40 0.98
C LYS A 207 17.87 -3.49 1.46
N GLN A 208 18.43 -4.55 2.03
CA GLN A 208 17.69 -5.68 2.59
C GLN A 208 17.72 -5.60 4.11
N ILE A 209 16.55 -5.54 4.74
CA ILE A 209 16.44 -5.41 6.20
C ILE A 209 15.55 -6.53 6.72
N LEU A 210 16.09 -7.37 7.58
CA LEU A 210 15.35 -8.42 8.27
C LEU A 210 14.63 -7.80 9.46
N LEU A 211 13.31 -8.00 9.57
CA LEU A 211 12.50 -7.43 10.65
C LEU A 211 12.24 -8.42 11.79
N SER A 212 12.11 -9.72 11.48
CA SER A 212 11.90 -10.80 12.47
C SER A 212 12.44 -12.13 11.93
N LYS A 213 13.01 -12.96 12.82
CA LYS A 213 13.43 -14.35 12.52
C LYS A 213 12.35 -15.38 12.85
N ASP A 214 11.24 -14.96 13.45
CA ASP A 214 10.15 -15.84 13.84
C ASP A 214 9.49 -16.48 12.61
N GLU A 215 8.68 -17.52 12.87
CA GLU A 215 7.84 -18.09 11.83
C GLU A 215 6.87 -17.03 11.27
N GLY A 216 6.88 -16.86 9.95
CA GLY A 216 6.14 -15.80 9.27
C GLY A 216 6.78 -14.42 9.34
N GLY A 217 7.95 -14.28 9.97
CA GLY A 217 8.74 -13.07 10.00
C GLY A 217 9.11 -12.59 8.60
N ARG A 218 9.26 -11.26 8.47
CA ARG A 218 9.48 -10.58 7.19
C ARG A 218 10.89 -10.03 7.02
N LEU A 219 11.31 -10.06 5.77
CA LEU A 219 12.41 -9.30 5.20
C LEU A 219 11.79 -8.20 4.32
N ILE A 220 12.34 -6.99 4.38
CA ILE A 220 11.98 -5.91 3.45
C ILE A 220 13.13 -5.64 2.50
N ILE A 221 12.78 -5.36 1.24
CA ILE A 221 13.71 -4.80 0.26
C ILE A 221 13.26 -3.38 -0.05
N VAL A 222 14.14 -2.42 0.23
CA VAL A 222 13.90 -1.00 -0.01
C VAL A 222 14.04 -0.73 -1.50
N GLN A 223 13.05 -0.09 -2.09
CA GLN A 223 13.08 0.46 -3.43
C GLN A 223 12.83 1.96 -3.37
N MET A 224 13.67 2.77 -4.00
CA MET A 224 13.48 4.21 -4.08
C MET A 224 12.75 4.61 -5.36
N ALA A 225 11.62 5.29 -5.23
CA ALA A 225 10.96 5.99 -6.33
C ALA A 225 11.48 7.44 -6.41
N ASN A 226 11.69 7.94 -7.64
CA ASN A 226 12.32 9.23 -7.97
C ASN A 226 11.55 9.96 -9.07
#